data_AF-A0A6J7NV58-F1
#
_entry.id   AF-A0A6J7NV58-F1
#
_cell.length_a   1.000
_cell.length_b   1.000
_cell.length_c   1.000
_cell.angle_alpha   90.00
_cell.angle_beta   90.00
_cell.angle_gamma   90.00
#
_symmetry.space_group_name_H-M   'P 1'
#
loop_
_entity.id
_entity.type
_entity.pdbx_description
1 polymer ?
#
loop_
_entity_poly.entity_id
_entity_poly.type
_entity_poly.pdbx_seq_one_letter_code
_entity_poly.pdbx_strand_id
1 'polypeptide(L)'
;MGQENLDEFGAAVAGADALEKYLLNQVDDLRAVTGPDVISALATLLPAVDREFLDGARGREMAAALRWSVAQGIWGWFDDDVAFTQDWGFGLGSVSAPLWLYQGSEDLMVPFAHGRWLASALPDATPNLIEGHGHLSMAGDCLASGLADLRMAMTGETPDLLAPN
;
A
#
# COMPACT_ATOMS: atom_id res chain seq x y z
N MET A 1 6.41 -9.68 8.52
CA MET A 1 6.99 -9.56 7.17
C MET A 1 7.17 -10.97 6.62
N GLY A 2 6.71 -11.23 5.39
CA GLY A 2 6.81 -12.55 4.75
C GLY A 2 8.23 -12.88 4.24
N GLN A 3 8.49 -14.14 3.86
CA GLN A 3 9.80 -14.55 3.36
C GLN A 3 10.17 -13.85 2.04
N GLU A 4 9.21 -13.69 1.14
CA GLU A 4 9.44 -13.00 -0.15
C GLU A 4 9.94 -11.58 0.04
N ASN A 5 9.33 -10.82 0.97
CA ASN A 5 9.81 -9.49 1.36
C ASN A 5 11.27 -9.53 1.87
N LEU A 6 11.65 -10.54 2.67
CA LEU A 6 13.02 -10.65 3.17
C LEU A 6 14.03 -10.88 2.03
N ASP A 7 13.65 -11.69 1.04
CA ASP A 7 14.50 -12.01 -0.09
C ASP A 7 14.63 -10.82 -1.05
N GLU A 8 13.53 -10.15 -1.35
CA GLU A 8 13.44 -8.97 -2.22
C GLU A 8 14.15 -7.75 -1.63
N PHE A 9 13.80 -7.33 -0.41
CA PHE A 9 14.49 -6.24 0.28
C PHE A 9 15.96 -6.59 0.57
N GLY A 10 16.25 -7.88 0.80
CA GLY A 10 17.62 -8.37 0.89
C GLY A 10 18.42 -8.14 -0.40
N ALA A 11 17.80 -8.40 -1.56
CA ALA A 11 18.39 -8.11 -2.86
C ALA A 11 18.56 -6.61 -3.11
N ALA A 12 17.56 -5.79 -2.75
CA ALA A 12 17.63 -4.33 -2.83
C ALA A 12 18.80 -3.77 -2.02
N VAL A 13 18.97 -4.23 -0.77
CA VAL A 13 20.09 -3.83 0.11
C VAL A 13 21.44 -4.35 -0.41
N ALA A 14 21.47 -5.51 -1.06
CA ALA A 14 22.70 -6.07 -1.65
C ALA A 14 23.19 -5.29 -2.87
N GLY A 15 22.32 -4.51 -3.52
CA GLY A 15 22.66 -3.56 -4.58
C GLY A 15 21.93 -3.83 -5.90
N ALA A 16 22.07 -2.87 -6.82
CA ALA A 16 21.34 -2.81 -8.10
C ALA A 16 21.38 -4.12 -8.90
N ASP A 17 22.56 -4.72 -9.10
CA ASP A 17 22.70 -5.95 -9.89
C ASP A 17 21.94 -7.14 -9.26
N ALA A 18 21.93 -7.22 -7.92
CA ALA A 18 21.24 -8.29 -7.20
C ALA A 18 19.72 -8.11 -7.30
N LEU A 19 19.24 -6.88 -7.13
CA LEU A 19 17.84 -6.52 -7.27
C LEU A 19 17.34 -6.75 -8.70
N GLU A 20 18.04 -6.25 -9.72
CA GLU A 20 17.67 -6.44 -11.13
C GLU A 20 17.53 -7.93 -11.44
N LYS A 21 18.50 -8.75 -11.02
CA LYS A 21 18.44 -10.19 -11.22
C LYS A 21 17.25 -10.84 -10.50
N TYR A 22 16.93 -10.42 -9.28
CA TYR A 22 15.78 -10.94 -8.53
C TYR A 22 14.48 -10.60 -9.28
N LEU A 23 14.27 -9.34 -9.64
CA LEU A 23 13.06 -8.87 -10.31
C LEU A 23 12.86 -9.50 -11.70
N LEU A 24 13.94 -9.66 -12.49
CA LEU A 24 13.88 -10.33 -13.78
C LEU A 24 13.45 -11.81 -13.68
N ASN A 25 13.72 -12.48 -12.55
CA ASN A 25 13.24 -13.84 -12.34
C ASN A 25 11.77 -13.90 -11.94
N GLN A 26 11.22 -12.83 -11.36
CA GLN A 26 9.85 -12.78 -10.85
C GLN A 26 8.84 -12.16 -11.84
N VAL A 27 9.32 -11.33 -12.77
CA VAL A 27 8.46 -10.49 -13.62
C VAL A 27 7.48 -11.29 -14.50
N ASP A 28 7.86 -12.49 -14.93
CA ASP A 28 7.00 -13.33 -15.77
C ASP A 28 5.79 -13.88 -15.01
N ASP A 29 5.93 -14.15 -13.71
CA ASP A 29 4.81 -14.54 -12.85
C ASP A 29 3.82 -13.38 -12.71
N LEU A 30 4.33 -12.15 -12.51
CA LEU A 30 3.49 -10.94 -12.46
C LEU A 30 2.81 -10.66 -13.81
N ARG A 31 3.45 -10.95 -14.94
CA ARG A 31 2.85 -10.77 -16.28
C ARG A 31 1.70 -11.71 -16.55
N ALA A 32 1.67 -12.88 -15.90
CA ALA A 32 0.64 -13.89 -16.08
C ALA A 32 -0.39 -13.93 -14.94
N VAL A 33 -0.18 -13.16 -13.86
CA VAL A 33 -0.97 -13.24 -12.63
C VAL A 33 -2.47 -13.08 -12.88
N THR A 34 -3.29 -13.93 -12.24
CA THR A 34 -4.75 -13.84 -12.23
C THR A 34 -5.27 -13.45 -10.84
N GLY A 35 -6.55 -13.08 -10.75
CA GLY A 35 -7.16 -12.72 -9.46
C GLY A 35 -7.03 -13.82 -8.39
N PRO A 36 -7.35 -15.10 -8.71
CA PRO A 36 -7.09 -16.22 -7.81
C PRO A 36 -5.62 -16.36 -7.39
N ASP A 37 -4.67 -16.11 -8.31
CA ASP A 37 -3.25 -16.20 -8.00
C ASP A 37 -2.84 -15.12 -6.98
N VAL A 38 -3.36 -13.89 -7.10
CA VAL A 38 -3.13 -12.82 -6.12
C VAL A 38 -3.60 -13.23 -4.73
N ILE A 39 -4.81 -13.77 -4.61
CA ILE A 39 -5.38 -14.22 -3.32
C ILE A 39 -4.54 -15.36 -2.74
N SER A 40 -4.10 -16.29 -3.59
CA SER A 40 -3.27 -17.42 -3.18
C SER A 40 -1.88 -16.98 -2.72
N ALA A 41 -1.20 -16.13 -3.48
CA ALA A 41 0.12 -15.60 -3.15
C ALA A 41 0.11 -14.82 -1.83
N LEU A 42 -0.94 -14.02 -1.62
CA LEU A 42 -1.09 -13.19 -0.42
C LEU A 42 -1.86 -13.89 0.71
N ALA A 43 -2.13 -15.19 0.63
CA ALA A 43 -3.04 -15.87 1.56
C ALA A 43 -2.66 -15.71 3.04
N THR A 44 -1.36 -15.60 3.34
CA THR A 44 -0.83 -15.38 4.71
C THR A 44 -0.81 -13.92 5.15
N LEU A 45 -0.99 -12.98 4.20
CA LEU A 45 -1.00 -11.53 4.38
C LEU A 45 -2.39 -10.92 4.24
N LEU A 46 -3.42 -11.70 3.91
CA LEU A 46 -4.79 -11.24 3.78
C LEU A 46 -5.60 -11.62 5.03
N PRO A 47 -5.97 -10.67 5.92
CA PRO A 47 -7.01 -10.91 6.91
C PRO A 47 -8.34 -11.24 6.22
N ALA A 48 -9.34 -11.72 6.97
CA ALA A 48 -10.63 -12.11 6.40
C ALA A 48 -11.31 -10.96 5.62
N VAL A 49 -11.23 -9.74 6.15
CA VAL A 49 -11.79 -8.53 5.53
C VAL A 49 -11.17 -8.20 4.17
N ASP A 50 -9.86 -8.43 3.99
CA ASP A 50 -9.19 -8.18 2.71
C ASP A 50 -9.42 -9.30 1.71
N ARG A 51 -9.59 -10.55 2.18
CA ARG A 51 -10.00 -11.67 1.31
C ARG A 51 -11.39 -11.43 0.73
N GLU A 52 -12.33 -10.99 1.56
CA GLU A 52 -13.67 -10.60 1.10
C GLU A 52 -13.60 -9.41 0.14
N PHE A 53 -12.76 -8.41 0.46
CA PHE A 53 -12.55 -7.26 -0.40
C PHE A 53 -12.05 -7.65 -1.80
N LEU A 54 -11.13 -8.60 -1.90
CA LEU A 54 -10.58 -9.05 -3.18
C LEU A 54 -11.47 -10.03 -3.96
N ASP A 55 -12.63 -10.42 -3.43
CA ASP A 55 -13.48 -11.38 -4.11
C ASP A 55 -14.00 -10.85 -5.47
N GLY A 56 -14.23 -11.76 -6.40
CA GLY A 56 -14.84 -11.48 -7.70
C GLY A 56 -14.07 -10.46 -8.56
N ALA A 57 -14.70 -9.30 -8.82
CA ALA A 57 -14.21 -8.31 -9.77
C ALA A 57 -12.93 -7.60 -9.28
N ARG A 58 -12.85 -7.29 -7.99
CA ARG A 58 -11.72 -6.56 -7.40
C ARG A 58 -10.41 -7.34 -7.50
N GLY A 59 -10.43 -8.65 -7.26
CA GLY A 59 -9.26 -9.50 -7.46
C GLY A 59 -8.80 -9.53 -8.93
N ARG A 60 -9.74 -9.53 -9.89
CA ARG A 60 -9.39 -9.47 -11.33
C ARG A 60 -8.81 -8.12 -11.73
N GLU A 61 -9.34 -7.04 -11.18
CA GLU A 61 -8.84 -5.68 -11.40
C GLU A 61 -7.44 -5.51 -10.81
N MET A 62 -7.22 -5.99 -9.58
CA MET A 62 -5.90 -6.01 -8.95
C MET A 62 -4.89 -6.78 -9.80
N ALA A 63 -5.23 -7.99 -10.25
CA ALA A 63 -4.36 -8.76 -11.14
C ALA A 63 -4.10 -8.03 -12.47
N ALA A 64 -5.08 -7.31 -13.03
CA ALA A 64 -4.88 -6.50 -14.22
C ALA A 64 -3.93 -5.32 -13.97
N ALA A 65 -4.04 -4.65 -12.82
CA ALA A 65 -3.14 -3.58 -12.41
C ALA A 65 -1.70 -4.08 -12.23
N LEU A 66 -1.51 -5.24 -11.60
CA LEU A 66 -0.19 -5.88 -11.45
C LEU A 66 0.43 -6.26 -12.79
N ARG A 67 -0.35 -6.83 -13.72
CA ARG A 67 0.15 -7.08 -15.09
C ARG A 67 0.53 -5.77 -15.80
N TRP A 68 -0.24 -4.71 -15.57
CA TRP A 68 0.02 -3.41 -16.18
C TRP A 68 1.26 -2.72 -15.63
N SER A 69 1.52 -2.83 -14.32
CA SER A 69 2.69 -2.21 -13.67
C SER A 69 4.01 -2.72 -14.24
N VAL A 70 4.07 -4.00 -14.67
CA VAL A 70 5.26 -4.62 -15.28
C VAL A 70 5.22 -4.68 -16.81
N ALA A 71 4.23 -4.07 -17.45
CA ALA A 71 4.04 -4.15 -18.90
C ALA A 71 5.18 -3.53 -19.71
N GLN A 72 5.91 -2.57 -19.13
CA GLN A 72 7.08 -1.92 -19.73
C GLN A 72 8.42 -2.44 -19.16
N GLY A 73 8.39 -3.49 -18.35
CA GLY A 73 9.55 -4.04 -17.66
C GLY A 73 9.52 -3.81 -16.15
N ILE A 74 10.63 -4.11 -15.48
CA ILE A 74 10.74 -4.09 -14.01
C ILE A 74 11.07 -2.72 -13.42
N TRP A 75 11.40 -1.72 -14.24
CA TRP A 75 12.11 -0.54 -13.75
C TRP A 75 11.30 0.32 -12.76
N GLY A 76 9.97 0.37 -12.88
CA GLY A 76 9.15 1.03 -11.85
C GLY A 76 9.21 0.30 -10.50
N TRP A 77 9.14 -1.02 -10.53
CA TRP A 77 9.29 -1.87 -9.34
C TRP A 77 10.70 -1.78 -8.74
N PHE A 78 11.72 -1.77 -9.59
CA PHE A 78 13.10 -1.55 -9.19
C PHE A 78 13.29 -0.20 -8.48
N ASP A 79 12.73 0.87 -9.04
CA ASP A 79 12.82 2.22 -8.46
C ASP A 79 12.12 2.28 -7.08
N ASP A 80 10.97 1.62 -6.93
CA ASP A 80 10.26 1.51 -5.65
C ASP A 80 11.11 0.79 -4.59
N ASP A 81 11.70 -0.36 -4.93
CA ASP A 81 12.55 -1.13 -4.01
C ASP A 81 13.81 -0.37 -3.59
N VAL A 82 14.45 0.33 -4.53
CA VAL A 82 15.57 1.21 -4.20
C VAL A 82 15.10 2.29 -3.24
N ALA A 83 13.98 2.96 -3.52
CA ALA A 83 13.46 4.01 -2.65
C ALA A 83 13.17 3.53 -1.22
N PHE A 84 12.68 2.29 -1.05
CA PHE A 84 12.43 1.69 0.26
C PHE A 84 13.70 1.44 1.09
N THR A 85 14.87 1.38 0.47
CA THR A 85 16.17 1.21 1.17
C THR A 85 16.84 2.54 1.53
N GLN A 86 16.28 3.67 1.11
CA GLN A 86 16.86 4.99 1.33
C GLN A 86 16.13 5.75 2.44
N ASP A 87 16.84 6.69 3.05
CA ASP A 87 16.21 7.70 3.90
C ASP A 87 15.25 8.55 3.06
N TRP A 88 14.15 9.00 3.66
CA TRP A 88 13.15 9.86 2.99
C TRP A 88 13.68 11.22 2.53
N GLY A 89 14.90 11.58 2.91
CA GLY A 89 15.51 12.88 2.59
C GLY A 89 14.95 14.04 3.43
N PHE A 90 14.02 13.77 4.34
CA PHE A 90 13.50 14.72 5.31
C PHE A 90 13.16 14.02 6.64
N GLY A 91 13.10 14.78 7.73
CA GLY A 91 12.65 14.26 9.02
C GLY A 91 11.14 14.39 9.17
N LEU A 92 10.47 13.41 9.74
CA LEU A 92 9.00 13.45 9.92
C LEU A 92 8.50 14.70 10.65
N GLY A 93 9.24 15.17 11.65
CA GLY A 93 8.89 16.39 12.37
C GLY A 93 8.96 17.69 11.54
N SER A 94 9.51 17.65 10.31
CA SER A 94 9.51 18.79 9.40
C SER A 94 8.30 18.81 8.46
N VAL A 95 7.42 17.81 8.50
CA VAL A 95 6.20 17.80 7.69
C VAL A 95 5.19 18.75 8.30
N SER A 96 4.87 19.83 7.58
CA SER A 96 3.91 20.86 8.01
C SER A 96 2.68 20.99 7.11
N ALA A 97 2.58 20.15 6.08
CA ALA A 97 1.40 20.09 5.22
C ALA A 97 0.27 19.35 5.95
N PRO A 98 -1.02 19.69 5.71
CA PRO A 98 -2.13 18.89 6.18
C PRO A 98 -1.97 17.42 5.75
N LEU A 99 -2.01 16.52 6.71
CA LEU A 99 -1.75 15.09 6.51
C LEU A 99 -2.77 14.25 7.27
N TRP A 100 -3.36 13.27 6.59
CA TRP A 100 -4.22 12.27 7.20
C TRP A 100 -3.57 10.91 7.03
N LEU A 101 -3.43 10.21 8.14
CA LEU A 101 -2.81 8.89 8.18
C LEU A 101 -3.88 7.84 8.42
N TYR A 102 -4.10 6.95 7.46
CA TYR A 102 -5.03 5.83 7.60
C TYR A 102 -4.28 4.53 7.84
N GLN A 103 -4.70 3.76 8.85
CA GLN A 103 -4.17 2.42 9.11
C GLN A 103 -5.27 1.53 9.71
N GLY A 104 -5.47 0.35 9.12
CA GLY A 104 -6.39 -0.67 9.62
C GLY A 104 -5.77 -1.53 10.72
N SER A 105 -6.57 -1.92 11.74
CA SER A 105 -6.10 -2.78 12.84
C SER A 105 -5.79 -4.22 12.43
N GLU A 106 -6.42 -4.70 11.34
CA GLU A 106 -6.27 -6.05 10.82
C GLU A 106 -5.23 -6.13 9.70
N ASP A 107 -4.52 -5.05 9.40
CA ASP A 107 -3.48 -5.04 8.36
C ASP A 107 -2.34 -6.00 8.73
N LEU A 108 -2.20 -7.06 7.92
CA LEU A 108 -1.14 -8.07 8.06
C LEU A 108 0.05 -7.81 7.12
N MET A 109 -0.06 -6.84 6.21
CA MET A 109 1.03 -6.39 5.34
C MET A 109 1.91 -5.37 6.06
N VAL A 110 1.27 -4.38 6.69
CA VAL A 110 1.92 -3.33 7.50
C VAL A 110 1.36 -3.39 8.93
N PRO A 111 2.18 -3.74 9.94
CA PRO A 111 1.69 -3.85 11.30
C PRO A 111 1.07 -2.56 11.83
N PHE A 112 -0.07 -2.64 12.52
CA PHE A 112 -0.74 -1.48 13.13
C PHE A 112 0.16 -0.60 14.01
N ALA A 113 1.20 -1.20 14.61
CA ALA A 113 2.21 -0.48 15.38
C ALA A 113 2.97 0.57 14.54
N HIS A 114 3.18 0.34 13.25
CA HIS A 114 3.81 1.32 12.35
C HIS A 114 2.94 2.56 12.16
N GLY A 115 1.62 2.39 11.97
CA GLY A 115 0.69 3.53 11.91
C GLY A 115 0.69 4.36 13.20
N ARG A 116 0.71 3.70 14.37
CA ARG A 116 0.83 4.41 15.67
C ARG A 116 2.16 5.15 15.82
N TRP A 117 3.25 4.52 15.43
CA TRP A 117 4.58 5.14 15.47
C TRP A 117 4.63 6.36 14.54
N LEU A 118 4.15 6.21 13.30
CA LEU A 118 4.15 7.27 12.29
C LEU A 118 3.29 8.45 12.75
N ALA A 119 2.10 8.20 13.31
CA ALA A 119 1.27 9.23 13.93
C ALA A 119 1.99 9.98 15.07
N SER A 120 2.76 9.26 15.91
CA SER A 120 3.51 9.89 17.00
C SER A 120 4.70 10.74 16.55
N ALA A 121 5.23 10.45 15.36
CA ALA A 121 6.40 11.12 14.79
C ALA A 121 6.01 12.30 13.86
N LEU A 122 4.73 12.42 13.50
CA LEU A 122 4.15 13.48 12.68
C LEU A 122 3.28 14.40 13.55
N PRO A 123 3.81 15.56 14.02
CA PRO A 123 3.13 16.39 15.01
C PRO A 123 1.75 16.90 14.58
N ASP A 124 1.60 17.20 13.28
CA ASP A 124 0.40 17.83 12.72
C ASP A 124 -0.49 16.84 11.93
N ALA A 125 -0.21 15.54 11.99
CA ALA A 125 -1.03 14.54 11.31
C ALA A 125 -2.37 14.33 12.02
N THR A 126 -3.41 14.06 11.23
CA THR A 126 -4.70 13.55 11.71
C THR A 126 -4.69 12.02 11.57
N PRO A 127 -4.53 11.26 12.67
CA PRO A 127 -4.52 9.81 12.59
C PRO A 127 -5.95 9.24 12.52
N ASN A 128 -6.19 8.44 11.49
CA ASN A 128 -7.38 7.63 11.25
C ASN A 128 -7.00 6.15 11.42
N LEU A 129 -6.86 5.71 12.67
CA LEU A 129 -6.53 4.34 13.01
C LEU A 129 -7.82 3.52 13.17
N ILE A 130 -8.22 2.79 12.13
CA ILE A 130 -9.56 2.22 12.00
C ILE A 130 -9.56 0.74 12.40
N GLU A 131 -10.44 0.39 13.34
CA GLU A 131 -10.65 -1.00 13.76
C GLU A 131 -11.34 -1.84 12.66
N GLY A 132 -10.92 -3.09 12.50
CA GLY A 132 -11.56 -4.06 11.63
C GLY A 132 -11.18 -3.99 10.14
N HIS A 133 -10.47 -2.95 9.71
CA HIS A 133 -9.95 -2.86 8.35
C HIS A 133 -8.56 -3.50 8.20
N GLY A 134 -8.32 -4.10 7.03
CA GLY A 134 -7.02 -4.59 6.58
C GLY A 134 -6.33 -3.60 5.64
N HIS A 135 -5.29 -4.07 4.95
CA HIS A 135 -4.50 -3.26 4.02
C HIS A 135 -5.32 -2.82 2.80
N LEU A 136 -6.11 -3.74 2.26
CA LEU A 136 -6.81 -3.55 0.98
C LEU A 136 -8.22 -2.98 1.15
N SER A 137 -8.97 -3.49 2.12
CA SER A 137 -10.31 -3.02 2.45
C SER A 137 -10.33 -1.53 2.81
N MET A 138 -9.30 -1.04 3.51
CA MET A 138 -9.14 0.38 3.82
C MET A 138 -9.04 1.26 2.55
N ALA A 139 -8.36 0.79 1.50
CA ALA A 139 -8.24 1.55 0.25
C ALA A 139 -9.59 1.70 -0.48
N GLY A 140 -10.50 0.73 -0.35
CA GLY A 140 -11.84 0.86 -0.93
C GLY A 140 -12.78 1.71 -0.08
N ASP A 141 -12.76 1.49 1.24
CA ASP A 141 -13.79 2.02 2.13
C ASP A 141 -13.43 3.38 2.72
N CYS A 142 -12.14 3.70 2.85
CA CYS A 142 -11.67 4.95 3.45
C CYS A 142 -11.19 5.98 2.43
N LEU A 143 -10.95 5.62 1.17
CA LEU A 143 -10.42 6.53 0.15
C LEU A 143 -11.34 7.74 -0.09
N ALA A 144 -12.65 7.53 -0.14
CA ALA A 144 -13.62 8.61 -0.33
C ALA A 144 -13.55 9.62 0.83
N SER A 145 -13.49 9.13 2.08
CA SER A 145 -13.32 9.97 3.26
C SER A 145 -11.99 10.71 3.24
N GLY A 146 -10.88 10.04 2.90
CA GLY A 146 -9.57 10.68 2.81
C GLY A 146 -9.50 11.77 1.73
N LEU A 147 -10.12 11.55 0.57
CA LEU A 147 -10.22 12.58 -0.48
C LEU A 147 -11.13 13.74 -0.08
N ALA A 148 -12.19 13.46 0.67
CA ALA A 148 -13.09 14.48 1.21
C ALA A 148 -12.39 15.37 2.25
N ASP A 149 -11.62 14.76 3.15
CA ASP A 149 -10.77 15.44 4.13
C ASP A 149 -9.71 16.33 3.45
N LEU A 150 -9.03 15.78 2.44
CA LEU A 150 -8.08 16.53 1.63
C LEU A 150 -8.74 17.73 0.94
N ARG A 151 -9.90 17.53 0.31
CA ARG A 151 -10.66 18.61 -0.33
C ARG A 151 -11.01 19.70 0.68
N MET A 152 -11.52 19.31 1.85
CA MET A 152 -11.91 20.25 2.89
C MET A 152 -10.74 21.14 3.34
N ALA A 153 -9.54 20.59 3.56
CA ALA A 153 -8.41 21.46 3.93
C ALA A 153 -7.89 22.31 2.78
N MET A 154 -8.02 21.85 1.53
CA MET A 154 -7.60 22.62 0.36
C MET A 154 -8.55 23.78 0.05
N THR A 155 -9.86 23.61 0.27
CA THR A 155 -10.88 24.58 -0.19
C THR A 155 -11.65 25.26 0.95
N GLY A 156 -11.63 24.72 2.16
CA GLY A 156 -12.48 25.13 3.28
C GLY A 156 -13.94 24.68 3.15
N GLU A 157 -14.30 23.89 2.14
CA GLU A 157 -15.65 23.37 1.93
C GLU A 157 -15.85 22.05 2.70
N THR A 158 -16.84 21.99 3.60
CA THR A 158 -17.28 20.72 4.19
C THR A 158 -17.97 19.85 3.14
N PRO A 159 -17.57 18.57 2.95
CA PRO A 159 -18.23 17.66 2.03
C PRO A 159 -19.66 17.36 2.46
N ASP A 160 -20.59 17.30 1.49
CA ASP A 160 -21.96 16.86 1.73
C ASP A 160 -21.99 15.33 1.85
N LEU A 161 -21.76 14.83 3.08
CA LEU A 161 -21.71 13.39 3.41
C LEU A 161 -23.08 12.68 3.28
N LEU A 162 -24.13 13.38 2.84
CA LEU A 162 -25.51 12.88 2.75
C LEU A 162 -26.02 12.69 1.31
N ALA A 163 -25.20 12.89 0.29
CA ALA A 163 -25.60 12.55 -1.08
C ALA A 163 -25.50 11.03 -1.30
N PRO A 164 -26.60 10.30 -1.55
CA PRO A 164 -26.54 8.87 -1.84
C PRO A 164 -25.83 8.62 -3.18
N ASN A 165 -25.00 7.57 -3.22
CA ASN A 165 -24.48 6.96 -4.45
C ASN A 165 -25.61 6.37 -5.30
#